data_AF-A0A832C5T9-F1
#
_entry.id   AF-A0A832C5T9-F1
#
_cell.length_a   1.000
_cell.length_b   1.000
_cell.length_c   1.000
_cell.angle_alpha   90.00
_cell.angle_beta   90.00
_cell.angle_gamma   90.00
#
_symmetry.space_group_name_H-M   'P 1'
#
loop_
_entity.id
_entity.type
_entity.pdbx_description
1 polymer ?
#
loop_
_entity_poly.entity_id
_entity_poly.type
_entity_poly.pdbx_seq_one_letter_code
_entity_poly.pdbx_strand_id
1 'polypeptide(L)'
;MHQTVALWGAFEAVFTSTTVYENPIQEAALTATFVSPSGRATLVDAFWDGGATWRARFRPGEAGAWRYTTTCSDTTNTGLHGQSGTFLCTGEPAGGSRFGHHGPLTMAANRRHLVHADGTPFLWLGCTGWNAALQATDEEWQHYVETRRNQGFTGLQCVPTNWFLSPAGDRDGELGWMGRERIAVNPRFFQRLDRRFALANEQGLALALVLLWSSFWQHPLLVQNNPGCVLPHDQAVLLARYEIARWGAGDVLWILNGDGDYRGEKAER
;
A
#
# COMPACT_ATOMS: atom_id res chain seq x y z
N MET A 1 -22.50 -17.83 0.77
CA MET A 1 -21.21 -18.54 0.66
C MET A 1 -20.22 -17.77 1.51
N HIS A 2 -19.53 -18.42 2.45
CA HIS A 2 -18.45 -17.76 3.19
C HIS A 2 -17.28 -17.54 2.22
N GLN A 3 -16.73 -16.33 2.20
CA GLN A 3 -15.52 -16.03 1.43
C GLN A 3 -14.36 -16.83 2.01
N THR A 4 -13.59 -17.48 1.13
CA THR A 4 -12.45 -18.31 1.50
C THR A 4 -11.18 -17.69 0.95
N VAL A 5 -10.13 -17.63 1.76
CA VAL A 5 -8.83 -17.04 1.42
C VAL A 5 -7.72 -18.02 1.80
N ALA A 6 -6.67 -18.10 1.00
CA ALA A 6 -5.50 -18.91 1.32
C ALA A 6 -4.67 -18.28 2.45
N LEU A 7 -3.83 -19.08 3.12
CA LEU A 7 -2.82 -18.56 4.04
C LEU A 7 -1.90 -17.61 3.28
N TRP A 8 -1.67 -16.41 3.84
CA TRP A 8 -0.94 -15.30 3.22
C TRP A 8 -1.55 -14.77 1.92
N GLY A 9 -2.76 -15.18 1.54
CA GLY A 9 -3.52 -14.55 0.46
C GLY A 9 -4.08 -13.18 0.87
N ALA A 10 -4.63 -12.43 -0.08
CA ALA A 10 -5.30 -11.16 0.20
C ALA A 10 -6.81 -11.37 0.40
N PHE A 11 -7.32 -10.93 1.55
CA PHE A 11 -8.73 -10.73 1.80
C PHE A 11 -9.07 -9.25 1.55
N GLU A 12 -10.20 -8.98 0.91
CA GLU A 12 -10.73 -7.63 0.73
C GLU A 12 -12.20 -7.60 1.15
N ALA A 13 -12.53 -6.67 2.07
CA ALA A 13 -13.88 -6.29 2.38
C ALA A 13 -14.22 -4.96 1.70
N VAL A 14 -15.44 -4.88 1.15
CA VAL A 14 -15.95 -3.68 0.47
C VAL A 14 -17.14 -3.15 1.26
N PHE A 15 -17.14 -1.85 1.49
CA PHE A 15 -18.19 -1.13 2.21
C PHE A 15 -18.73 -0.01 1.33
N THR A 16 -20.02 0.28 1.47
CA THR A 16 -20.68 1.37 0.75
C THR A 16 -21.11 2.41 1.76
N SER A 17 -20.54 3.60 1.65
CA SER A 17 -20.86 4.76 2.47
C SER A 17 -22.33 5.16 2.29
N THR A 18 -23.04 5.39 3.40
CA THR A 18 -24.39 5.98 3.38
C THR A 18 -24.34 7.52 3.33
N THR A 19 -23.18 8.09 3.60
CA THR A 19 -22.92 9.54 3.55
C THR A 19 -22.10 9.87 2.31
N VAL A 20 -22.42 10.99 1.65
CA VAL A 20 -21.57 11.57 0.60
C VAL A 20 -20.69 12.63 1.24
N TYR A 21 -19.37 12.45 1.17
CA TYR A 21 -18.38 13.42 1.64
C TYR A 21 -17.84 14.23 0.46
N GLU A 22 -17.48 15.49 0.70
CA GLU A 22 -16.86 16.33 -0.34
C GLU A 22 -15.41 15.90 -0.58
N ASN A 23 -14.66 15.69 0.49
CA ASN A 23 -13.32 15.13 0.51
C ASN A 23 -13.25 13.94 1.48
N PRO A 24 -13.53 12.72 1.00
CA PRO A 24 -13.71 11.53 1.84
C PRO A 24 -12.54 11.23 2.78
N ILE A 25 -11.29 11.42 2.33
CA ILE A 25 -10.11 11.13 3.16
C ILE A 25 -9.87 12.18 4.26
N GLN A 26 -10.48 13.37 4.14
CA GLN A 26 -10.40 14.42 5.15
C GLN A 26 -11.54 14.34 6.16
N GLU A 27 -12.70 13.84 5.71
CA GLU A 27 -13.94 13.89 6.47
C GLU A 27 -14.26 12.58 7.20
N ALA A 28 -13.68 11.47 6.75
CA ALA A 28 -13.86 10.17 7.38
C ALA A 28 -12.55 9.37 7.45
N ALA A 29 -12.32 8.75 8.60
CA ALA A 29 -11.33 7.70 8.78
C ALA A 29 -12.06 6.40 9.08
N LEU A 30 -11.71 5.32 8.38
CA LEU A 30 -12.29 4.00 8.59
C LEU A 30 -11.17 3.03 8.95
N THR A 31 -11.40 2.24 9.99
CA THR A 31 -10.51 1.15 10.39
C THR A 31 -11.30 -0.15 10.45
N ALA A 32 -10.61 -1.27 10.28
CA ALA A 32 -11.16 -2.60 10.46
C ALA A 32 -10.28 -3.38 11.45
N THR A 33 -10.89 -3.91 12.52
CA THR A 33 -10.23 -4.82 13.45
C THR A 33 -10.50 -6.25 13.02
N PHE A 34 -9.46 -6.94 12.55
CA PHE A 34 -9.49 -8.36 12.20
C PHE A 34 -9.10 -9.21 13.40
N VAL A 35 -9.91 -10.20 13.76
CA VAL A 35 -9.65 -11.11 14.87
C VAL A 35 -9.43 -12.52 14.33
N SER A 36 -8.28 -13.09 14.67
CA SER A 36 -7.87 -14.43 14.28
C SER A 36 -8.65 -15.53 15.02
N PRO A 37 -8.60 -16.78 14.55
CA PRO A 37 -9.16 -17.94 15.26
C PRO A 37 -8.62 -18.08 16.69
N SER A 38 -7.33 -17.81 16.90
CA SER A 38 -6.68 -17.75 18.22
C SER A 38 -7.06 -16.53 19.08
N GLY A 39 -7.85 -15.59 18.56
CA GLY A 39 -8.32 -14.41 19.28
C GLY A 39 -7.42 -13.17 19.19
N ARG A 40 -6.32 -13.22 18.41
CA ARG A 40 -5.44 -12.07 18.18
C ARG A 40 -6.14 -11.03 17.31
N ALA A 41 -6.19 -9.78 17.79
CA ALA A 41 -6.72 -8.65 17.05
C ALA A 41 -5.62 -7.91 16.27
N THR A 42 -5.89 -7.57 15.02
CA THR A 42 -5.05 -6.72 14.17
C THR A 42 -5.90 -5.57 13.63
N LEU A 43 -5.53 -4.33 13.94
CA LEU A 43 -6.16 -3.13 13.41
C LEU A 43 -5.51 -2.76 12.08
N VAL A 44 -6.30 -2.53 11.04
CA VAL A 44 -5.82 -1.97 9.78
C VAL A 44 -6.66 -0.75 9.38
N ASP A 45 -6.02 0.20 8.72
CA ASP A 45 -6.72 1.29 8.06
C ASP A 45 -7.45 0.76 6.82
N ALA A 46 -8.66 1.26 6.60
CA ALA A 46 -9.39 1.12 5.35
C ALA A 46 -9.21 2.40 4.51
N PHE A 47 -9.49 2.32 3.22
CA PHE A 47 -9.29 3.44 2.30
C PHE A 47 -10.52 3.69 1.44
N TRP A 48 -10.71 4.96 1.07
CA TRP A 48 -11.72 5.37 0.09
C TRP A 48 -11.25 5.03 -1.33
N ASP A 49 -12.09 4.38 -2.12
CA ASP A 49 -11.77 3.90 -3.46
C ASP A 49 -12.64 4.52 -4.56
N GLY A 50 -13.17 5.72 -4.32
CA GLY A 50 -14.01 6.44 -5.28
C GLY A 50 -15.50 6.29 -5.02
N GLY A 51 -16.27 7.34 -5.36
CA GLY A 51 -17.71 7.39 -5.11
C GLY A 51 -18.04 7.12 -3.64
N ALA A 52 -18.95 6.19 -3.38
CA ALA A 52 -19.31 5.75 -2.03
C ALA A 52 -18.48 4.55 -1.54
N THR A 53 -17.49 4.07 -2.30
CA THR A 53 -16.81 2.81 -2.03
C THR A 53 -15.65 2.99 -1.07
N TRP A 54 -15.60 2.15 -0.04
CA TRP A 54 -14.48 2.01 0.88
C TRP A 54 -14.03 0.55 0.93
N ARG A 55 -12.75 0.31 1.17
CA ARG A 55 -12.18 -1.05 1.20
C ARG A 55 -11.24 -1.23 2.37
N ALA A 56 -11.23 -2.43 2.94
CA ALA A 56 -10.22 -2.88 3.88
C ALA A 56 -9.56 -4.14 3.32
N ARG A 57 -8.22 -4.12 3.19
CA ARG A 57 -7.44 -5.27 2.73
C ARG A 57 -6.65 -5.87 3.88
N PHE A 58 -6.58 -7.19 3.96
CA PHE A 58 -5.91 -7.91 5.04
C PHE A 58 -5.31 -9.23 4.55
N ARG A 59 -4.20 -9.67 5.13
CA ARG A 59 -3.62 -11.00 4.86
C ARG A 59 -3.72 -11.88 6.11
N PRO A 60 -4.49 -12.98 6.07
CA PRO A 60 -4.53 -13.90 7.20
C PRO A 60 -3.21 -14.67 7.32
N GLY A 61 -2.69 -14.72 8.55
CA GLY A 61 -1.51 -15.50 8.91
C GLY A 61 -1.82 -16.76 9.72
N GLU A 62 -3.09 -17.17 9.78
CA GLU A 62 -3.56 -18.28 10.61
C GLU A 62 -4.76 -18.97 9.95
N ALA A 63 -4.75 -20.29 9.89
CA ALA A 63 -5.85 -21.11 9.37
C ALA A 63 -7.07 -21.05 10.29
N GLY A 64 -8.28 -20.98 9.72
CA GLY A 64 -9.55 -20.99 10.46
C GLY A 64 -10.42 -19.76 10.19
N ALA A 65 -11.48 -19.63 10.99
CA ALA A 65 -12.48 -18.57 10.83
C ALA A 65 -11.98 -17.24 11.40
N TRP A 66 -11.88 -16.24 10.52
CA TRP A 66 -11.59 -14.85 10.89
C TRP A 66 -12.89 -14.06 10.94
N ARG A 67 -12.91 -13.05 11.82
CA ARG A 67 -13.99 -12.06 11.91
C ARG A 67 -13.41 -10.66 11.85
N TYR A 68 -14.18 -9.71 11.37
CA TYR A 68 -13.80 -8.30 11.43
C TYR A 68 -14.95 -7.42 11.88
N THR A 69 -14.60 -6.27 12.45
CA THR A 69 -15.53 -5.19 12.77
C THR A 69 -14.92 -3.85 12.38
N THR A 70 -15.70 -2.95 11.80
CA THR A 70 -15.23 -1.64 11.37
C THR A 70 -15.56 -0.53 12.38
N THR A 71 -14.75 0.50 12.40
CA THR A 71 -15.00 1.74 13.15
C THR A 71 -14.70 2.92 12.24
N CYS A 72 -15.73 3.72 11.97
CA CYS A 72 -15.63 4.99 11.24
C CYS A 72 -15.63 6.17 12.23
N SER A 73 -14.84 7.21 11.94
CA SER A 73 -14.83 8.47 12.70
C SER A 73 -16.17 9.21 12.61
N ASP A 74 -16.88 9.12 11.49
CA ASP A 74 -18.29 9.47 11.39
C ASP A 74 -19.13 8.27 11.84
N THR A 75 -19.51 8.26 13.11
CA THR A 75 -20.31 7.16 13.69
C THR A 75 -21.75 7.14 13.19
N THR A 76 -22.22 8.19 12.51
CA THR A 76 -23.57 8.25 11.94
C THR A 76 -23.66 7.57 10.56
N ASN A 77 -22.52 7.36 9.91
CA ASN A 77 -22.44 6.63 8.65
C ASN A 77 -22.61 5.13 8.89
N THR A 78 -23.86 4.66 8.85
CA THR A 78 -24.23 3.26 9.10
C THR A 78 -23.79 2.31 7.99
N GLY A 79 -23.32 2.82 6.84
CA GLY A 79 -22.68 2.01 5.80
C GLY A 79 -21.20 1.68 6.07
N LEU A 80 -20.54 2.44 6.96
CA LEU A 80 -19.12 2.28 7.27
C LEU A 80 -18.86 1.95 8.74
N HIS A 81 -19.57 2.56 9.68
CA HIS A 81 -19.40 2.33 11.11
C HIS A 81 -20.09 1.02 11.54
N GLY A 82 -19.44 0.25 12.42
CA GLY A 82 -20.04 -0.94 13.03
C GLY A 82 -20.34 -2.09 12.05
N GLN A 83 -19.78 -2.07 10.84
CA GLN A 83 -19.91 -3.18 9.90
C GLN A 83 -19.14 -4.38 10.41
N SER A 84 -19.62 -5.58 10.12
CA SER A 84 -18.94 -6.80 10.53
C SER A 84 -19.07 -7.90 9.48
N GLY A 85 -18.13 -8.83 9.50
CA GLY A 85 -18.16 -9.97 8.60
C GLY A 85 -17.17 -11.04 9.02
N THR A 86 -17.17 -12.14 8.26
CA THR A 86 -16.32 -13.30 8.51
C THR A 86 -15.79 -13.87 7.20
N PHE A 87 -14.59 -14.44 7.25
CA PHE A 87 -14.03 -15.22 6.14
C PHE A 87 -13.24 -16.42 6.69
N LEU A 88 -13.06 -17.45 5.87
CA LEU A 88 -12.30 -18.63 6.23
C LEU A 88 -10.89 -18.56 5.61
N CYS A 89 -9.85 -18.65 6.43
CA CYS A 89 -8.50 -18.92 5.96
C CYS A 89 -8.30 -20.44 5.85
N THR A 90 -8.01 -20.96 4.66
CA THR A 90 -7.89 -22.42 4.43
C THR A 90 -6.71 -23.05 5.17
N GLY A 91 -5.66 -22.28 5.44
CA GLY A 91 -4.38 -22.77 5.94
C GLY A 91 -3.42 -23.23 4.85
N GLU A 92 -3.93 -23.53 3.66
CA GLU A 92 -3.11 -23.79 2.48
C GLU A 92 -2.44 -22.50 2.02
N PRO A 93 -1.11 -22.48 1.81
CA PRO A 93 -0.41 -21.31 1.26
C PRO A 93 -1.00 -20.90 -0.08
N ALA A 94 -1.07 -19.60 -0.35
CA ALA A 94 -1.59 -19.08 -1.62
C ALA A 94 -0.83 -19.59 -2.85
N GLY A 95 0.46 -19.93 -2.69
CA GLY A 95 1.32 -20.39 -3.78
C GLY A 95 1.52 -19.34 -4.89
N GLY A 96 1.98 -19.77 -6.07
CA GLY A 96 2.11 -18.94 -7.27
C GLY A 96 3.29 -17.97 -7.28
N SER A 97 3.61 -17.38 -6.13
CA SER A 97 4.77 -16.52 -5.91
C SER A 97 5.58 -16.99 -4.70
N ARG A 98 6.83 -16.53 -4.57
CA ARG A 98 7.67 -16.83 -3.39
C ARG A 98 6.98 -16.46 -2.07
N PHE A 99 6.21 -15.37 -2.06
CA PHE A 99 5.51 -14.90 -0.86
C PHE A 99 4.23 -15.69 -0.61
N GLY A 100 3.57 -16.19 -1.65
CA GLY A 100 2.46 -17.12 -1.51
C GLY A 100 2.91 -18.50 -1.02
N HIS A 101 4.14 -18.92 -1.31
CA HIS A 101 4.71 -20.20 -0.86
C HIS A 101 5.33 -20.15 0.53
N HIS A 102 6.04 -19.07 0.87
CA HIS A 102 6.85 -18.97 2.08
C HIS A 102 6.33 -17.95 3.10
N GLY A 103 5.39 -17.10 2.68
CA GLY A 103 4.77 -16.07 3.48
C GLY A 103 5.46 -14.71 3.42
N PRO A 104 4.97 -13.72 4.18
CA PRO A 104 5.52 -12.36 4.20
C PRO A 104 6.95 -12.34 4.76
N LEU A 105 7.68 -11.28 4.44
CA LEU A 105 9.04 -11.09 4.95
C LEU A 105 9.04 -10.65 6.42
N THR A 106 10.03 -11.13 7.16
CA THR A 106 10.33 -10.74 8.53
C THR A 106 11.85 -10.65 8.74
N MET A 107 12.26 -10.03 9.85
CA MET A 107 13.65 -10.04 10.28
C MET A 107 14.01 -11.42 10.84
N ALA A 108 15.14 -11.97 10.41
CA ALA A 108 15.69 -13.17 11.04
C ALA A 108 15.92 -12.97 12.54
N ALA A 109 15.95 -14.06 13.32
CA ALA A 109 16.13 -14.00 14.77
C ALA A 109 17.42 -13.25 15.20
N ASN A 110 18.49 -13.34 14.40
CA ASN A 110 19.74 -12.63 14.65
C ASN A 110 19.73 -11.15 14.18
N ARG A 111 18.63 -10.70 13.56
CA ARG A 111 18.40 -9.34 13.05
C ARG A 111 19.41 -8.87 12.00
N ARG A 112 20.01 -9.78 11.22
CA ARG A 112 21.01 -9.43 10.19
C ARG A 112 20.57 -9.63 8.74
N HIS A 113 19.49 -10.35 8.50
CA HIS A 113 18.97 -10.63 7.17
C HIS A 113 17.47 -10.83 7.20
N LEU A 114 16.86 -10.86 6.01
CA LEU A 114 15.44 -11.11 5.84
C LEU A 114 15.19 -12.60 5.63
N VAL A 115 14.10 -13.07 6.18
CA VAL A 115 13.54 -14.41 5.95
C VAL A 115 12.06 -14.27 5.66
N HIS A 116 11.50 -15.25 4.98
CA HIS A 116 10.05 -15.41 4.90
C HIS A 116 9.48 -15.92 6.24
N ALA A 117 8.16 -15.89 6.38
CA ALA A 117 7.46 -16.31 7.60
C ALA A 117 7.73 -17.78 7.97
N ASP A 118 8.00 -18.64 6.99
CA ASP A 118 8.39 -20.04 7.18
C ASP A 118 9.89 -20.25 7.53
N GLY A 119 10.68 -19.17 7.57
CA GLY A 119 12.12 -19.20 7.84
C GLY A 119 13.01 -19.30 6.59
N THR A 120 12.44 -19.43 5.40
CA THR A 120 13.20 -19.46 4.14
C THR A 120 13.99 -18.15 3.95
N PRO A 121 15.32 -18.19 3.72
CA PRO A 121 16.12 -16.98 3.51
C PRO A 121 15.65 -16.16 2.31
N PHE A 122 15.64 -14.83 2.45
CA PHE A 122 15.32 -13.92 1.37
C PHE A 122 16.50 -12.97 1.10
N LEU A 123 17.09 -13.08 -0.08
CA LEU A 123 18.10 -12.14 -0.56
C LEU A 123 17.41 -10.97 -1.27
N TRP A 124 17.56 -9.76 -0.74
CA TRP A 124 17.15 -8.53 -1.43
C TRP A 124 18.14 -8.21 -2.56
N LEU A 125 17.69 -8.43 -3.79
CA LEU A 125 18.33 -7.96 -5.00
C LEU A 125 17.35 -6.98 -5.66
N GLY A 126 17.54 -5.69 -5.37
CA GLY A 126 16.62 -4.63 -5.77
C GLY A 126 16.97 -4.02 -7.12
N CYS A 127 15.95 -3.78 -7.96
CA CYS A 127 16.04 -2.91 -9.14
C CYS A 127 15.41 -1.55 -8.84
N THR A 128 15.92 -0.49 -9.47
CA THR A 128 15.38 0.85 -9.32
C THR A 128 14.54 1.21 -10.54
N GLY A 129 13.25 1.48 -10.33
CA GLY A 129 12.29 1.84 -11.36
C GLY A 129 11.38 2.95 -10.88
N TRP A 130 11.96 4.07 -10.42
CA TRP A 130 11.25 5.13 -9.69
C TRP A 130 9.91 5.51 -10.31
N ASN A 131 9.91 5.77 -11.63
CA ASN A 131 8.74 6.19 -12.40
C ASN A 131 8.11 5.09 -13.25
N ALA A 132 8.68 3.88 -13.27
CA ALA A 132 8.27 2.86 -14.23
C ALA A 132 6.77 2.52 -14.08
N ALA A 133 6.30 2.35 -12.85
CA ALA A 133 4.90 2.10 -12.56
C ALA A 133 3.97 3.29 -12.88
N LEU A 134 4.49 4.52 -12.94
CA LEU A 134 3.71 5.71 -13.29
C LEU A 134 3.62 5.90 -14.81
N GLN A 135 4.76 5.80 -15.50
CA GLN A 135 4.93 6.30 -16.87
C GLN A 135 4.79 5.23 -17.96
N ALA A 136 5.14 3.96 -17.66
CA ALA A 136 5.05 2.88 -18.64
C ALA A 136 3.60 2.63 -19.09
N THR A 137 3.38 2.13 -20.31
CA THR A 137 2.12 1.44 -20.67
C THR A 137 1.95 0.16 -19.83
N ASP A 138 0.81 -0.51 -19.91
CA ASP A 138 0.63 -1.80 -19.21
C ASP A 138 1.53 -2.89 -19.81
N GLU A 139 1.74 -2.89 -21.13
CA GLU A 139 2.64 -3.79 -21.84
C GLU A 139 4.11 -3.52 -21.48
N GLU A 140 4.53 -2.26 -21.44
CA GLU A 140 5.89 -1.88 -21.03
C GLU A 140 6.15 -2.23 -19.56
N TRP A 141 5.16 -2.05 -18.68
CA TRP A 141 5.26 -2.43 -17.28
C TRP A 141 5.39 -3.95 -17.13
N GLN A 142 4.56 -4.73 -17.82
CA GLN A 142 4.65 -6.18 -17.83
C GLN A 142 6.02 -6.64 -18.34
N HIS A 143 6.47 -6.10 -19.48
CA HIS A 143 7.78 -6.43 -20.03
C HIS A 143 8.92 -6.09 -19.06
N TYR A 144 8.86 -4.94 -18.38
CA TYR A 144 9.83 -4.56 -17.36
C TYR A 144 9.85 -5.57 -16.21
N VAL A 145 8.70 -5.90 -15.63
CA VAL A 145 8.56 -6.85 -14.51
C VAL A 145 9.12 -8.24 -14.89
N GLU A 146 8.70 -8.78 -16.03
CA GLU A 146 9.17 -10.08 -16.53
C GLU A 146 10.68 -10.08 -16.77
N THR A 147 11.21 -9.01 -17.35
CA THR A 147 12.66 -8.84 -17.57
C THR A 147 13.41 -8.83 -16.23
N ARG A 148 12.93 -8.11 -15.22
CA ARG A 148 13.59 -8.06 -13.90
C ARG A 148 13.52 -9.39 -13.17
N ARG A 149 12.38 -10.09 -13.26
CA ARG A 149 12.26 -11.46 -12.77
C ARG A 149 13.29 -12.38 -13.43
N ASN A 150 13.39 -12.37 -14.76
CA ASN A 150 14.32 -13.22 -15.52
C ASN A 150 15.79 -12.90 -15.24
N GLN A 151 16.10 -11.67 -14.85
CA GLN A 151 17.43 -11.24 -14.41
C GLN A 151 17.74 -11.62 -12.95
N GLY A 152 16.78 -12.20 -12.23
CA GLY A 152 16.96 -12.66 -10.84
C GLY A 152 16.73 -11.60 -9.78
N PHE A 153 16.25 -10.40 -10.12
CA PHE A 153 15.84 -9.43 -9.12
C PHE A 153 14.73 -10.01 -8.23
N THR A 154 14.72 -9.61 -6.96
CA THR A 154 13.72 -10.04 -5.96
C THR A 154 12.90 -8.87 -5.43
N GLY A 155 13.31 -7.64 -5.74
CA GLY A 155 12.58 -6.43 -5.36
C GLY A 155 12.66 -5.34 -6.41
N LEU A 156 11.63 -4.50 -6.46
CA LEU A 156 11.55 -3.29 -7.29
C LEU A 156 11.33 -2.08 -6.40
N GLN A 157 12.02 -0.98 -6.67
CA GLN A 157 11.84 0.30 -5.97
C GLN A 157 11.06 1.28 -6.84
N CYS A 158 9.98 1.86 -6.29
CA CYS A 158 9.08 2.75 -7.01
C CYS A 158 8.64 3.94 -6.14
N VAL A 159 8.35 5.08 -6.78
CA VAL A 159 7.64 6.20 -6.17
C VAL A 159 6.18 6.11 -6.62
N PRO A 160 5.21 5.90 -5.72
CA PRO A 160 3.82 5.63 -6.07
C PRO A 160 2.93 6.88 -6.01
N THR A 161 3.50 8.09 -6.16
CA THR A 161 2.80 9.38 -6.17
C THR A 161 3.39 10.31 -7.23
N ASN A 162 2.70 11.40 -7.57
CA ASN A 162 3.34 12.54 -8.25
C ASN A 162 4.46 13.13 -7.36
N TRP A 163 5.58 13.49 -8.01
CA TRP A 163 6.84 13.98 -7.41
C TRP A 163 7.67 14.73 -8.48
N PHE A 164 8.86 15.25 -8.15
CA PHE A 164 9.57 16.15 -9.08
C PHE A 164 9.95 15.56 -10.45
N LEU A 165 10.17 14.24 -10.57
CA LEU A 165 10.40 13.57 -11.86
C LEU A 165 9.11 13.13 -12.56
N SER A 166 7.96 13.30 -11.93
CA SER A 166 6.63 13.02 -12.48
C SER A 166 5.61 14.08 -12.01
N PRO A 167 5.88 15.39 -12.25
CA PRO A 167 5.10 16.47 -11.65
C PRO A 167 3.69 16.57 -12.24
N ALA A 168 3.52 16.12 -13.49
CA ALA A 168 2.25 16.05 -14.18
C ALA A 168 1.45 14.77 -13.84
N GLY A 169 1.88 14.00 -12.84
CA GLY A 169 1.22 12.75 -12.49
C GLY A 169 1.72 11.57 -13.30
N ASP A 170 0.83 10.61 -13.53
CA ASP A 170 1.15 9.43 -14.32
C ASP A 170 1.13 9.68 -15.83
N ARG A 171 1.28 8.63 -16.64
CA ARG A 171 1.32 8.76 -18.12
C ARG A 171 0.06 9.41 -18.73
N ASP A 172 -1.08 9.32 -18.05
CA ASP A 172 -2.36 9.83 -18.52
C ASP A 172 -2.62 11.26 -17.99
N GLY A 173 -1.66 11.82 -17.25
CA GLY A 173 -1.78 13.13 -16.61
C GLY A 173 -2.59 13.10 -15.32
N GLU A 174 -2.84 11.92 -14.76
CA GLU A 174 -3.58 11.79 -13.49
C GLU A 174 -2.65 12.04 -12.31
N LEU A 175 -2.99 12.99 -11.45
CA LEU A 175 -2.28 13.25 -10.19
C LEU A 175 -2.79 12.29 -9.11
N GLY A 176 -1.90 11.72 -8.31
CA GLY A 176 -2.27 10.87 -7.17
C GLY A 176 -2.83 11.70 -6.01
N TRP A 177 -2.22 12.86 -5.74
CA TRP A 177 -2.67 13.78 -4.72
C TRP A 177 -2.62 15.23 -5.23
N MET A 178 -3.50 16.06 -4.67
CA MET A 178 -3.65 17.49 -4.99
C MET A 178 -3.91 18.27 -3.70
N GLY A 179 -3.67 19.59 -3.72
CA GLY A 179 -3.82 20.45 -2.55
C GLY A 179 -2.59 20.46 -1.66
N ARG A 180 -2.63 21.21 -0.55
CA ARG A 180 -1.49 21.33 0.38
C ARG A 180 -1.93 21.25 1.83
N GLU A 181 -2.65 22.25 2.32
CA GLU A 181 -3.19 22.27 3.69
C GLU A 181 -4.33 21.26 3.89
N ARG A 182 -5.00 20.91 2.80
CA ARG A 182 -6.07 19.91 2.78
C ARG A 182 -5.96 19.13 1.47
N ILE A 183 -5.29 17.98 1.52
CA ILE A 183 -5.07 17.17 0.33
C ILE A 183 -6.35 16.47 -0.13
N ALA A 184 -6.48 16.25 -1.42
CA ALA A 184 -7.41 15.31 -2.02
C ALA A 184 -6.61 14.22 -2.74
N VAL A 185 -7.14 13.00 -2.77
CA VAL A 185 -6.56 11.88 -3.51
C VAL A 185 -7.41 11.54 -4.72
N ASN A 186 -6.77 10.97 -5.74
CA ASN A 186 -7.45 10.51 -6.95
C ASN A 186 -7.46 8.98 -7.01
N PRO A 187 -8.59 8.31 -6.74
CA PRO A 187 -8.66 6.86 -6.76
C PRO A 187 -8.28 6.24 -8.10
N ARG A 188 -8.54 6.92 -9.23
CA ARG A 188 -8.22 6.38 -10.57
C ARG A 188 -6.72 6.13 -10.73
N PHE A 189 -5.90 7.08 -10.28
CA PHE A 189 -4.44 6.95 -10.26
C PHE A 189 -3.99 5.74 -9.45
N PHE A 190 -4.51 5.58 -8.23
CA PHE A 190 -4.11 4.49 -7.35
C PHE A 190 -4.68 3.12 -7.77
N GLN A 191 -5.87 3.07 -8.37
CA GLN A 191 -6.46 1.84 -8.95
C GLN A 191 -5.63 1.32 -10.13
N ARG A 192 -5.00 2.22 -10.90
CA ARG A 192 -4.04 1.84 -11.94
C ARG A 192 -2.79 1.21 -11.31
N LEU A 193 -2.27 1.79 -10.24
CA LEU A 193 -1.14 1.22 -9.49
C LEU A 193 -1.47 -0.12 -8.82
N ASP A 194 -2.69 -0.31 -8.29
CA ASP A 194 -3.14 -1.58 -7.71
C ASP A 194 -2.87 -2.76 -8.66
N ARG A 195 -3.29 -2.64 -9.93
CA ARG A 195 -3.12 -3.69 -10.94
C ARG A 195 -1.64 -3.94 -11.26
N ARG A 196 -0.83 -2.88 -11.32
CA ARG A 196 0.60 -2.96 -11.62
C ARG A 196 1.40 -3.60 -10.49
N PHE A 197 1.04 -3.27 -9.25
CA PHE A 197 1.69 -3.80 -8.08
C PHE A 197 1.31 -5.26 -7.84
N ALA A 198 0.04 -5.62 -8.06
CA ALA A 198 -0.41 -7.01 -8.07
C ALA A 198 0.41 -7.86 -9.07
N LEU A 199 0.59 -7.38 -10.31
CA LEU A 199 1.39 -8.08 -11.32
C LEU A 199 2.84 -8.32 -10.85
N ALA A 200 3.49 -7.32 -10.25
CA ALA A 200 4.86 -7.49 -9.74
C ALA A 200 4.93 -8.51 -8.60
N ASN A 201 3.99 -8.47 -7.66
CA ASN A 201 3.90 -9.42 -6.56
C ASN A 201 3.60 -10.86 -7.04
N GLU A 202 2.71 -11.03 -8.01
CA GLU A 202 2.42 -12.31 -8.67
C GLU A 202 3.67 -12.91 -9.33
N GLN A 203 4.53 -12.06 -9.90
CA GLN A 203 5.82 -12.46 -10.48
C GLN A 203 6.91 -12.71 -9.42
N GLY A 204 6.56 -12.66 -8.13
CA GLY A 204 7.46 -12.92 -7.01
C GLY A 204 8.47 -11.81 -6.74
N LEU A 205 8.14 -10.56 -7.11
CA LEU A 205 8.92 -9.37 -6.80
C LEU A 205 8.24 -8.59 -5.67
N ALA A 206 8.98 -8.31 -4.60
CA ALA A 206 8.55 -7.36 -3.59
C ALA A 206 8.65 -5.92 -4.12
N LEU A 207 7.76 -5.05 -3.65
CA LEU A 207 7.79 -3.62 -4.00
C LEU A 207 8.26 -2.80 -2.81
N ALA A 208 9.40 -2.15 -2.93
CA ALA A 208 9.82 -1.12 -1.99
C ALA A 208 9.28 0.24 -2.44
N LEU A 209 8.20 0.68 -1.79
CA LEU A 209 7.46 1.88 -2.15
C LEU A 209 7.95 3.07 -1.32
N VAL A 210 8.39 4.12 -2.00
CA VAL A 210 8.77 5.39 -1.36
C VAL A 210 7.54 6.24 -1.16
N LEU A 211 7.00 6.25 0.07
CA LEU A 211 5.73 6.90 0.38
C LEU A 211 5.79 8.42 0.12
N LEU A 212 6.84 9.07 0.64
CA LEU A 212 6.97 10.52 0.59
C LEU A 212 8.32 10.91 0.01
N TRP A 213 8.38 11.17 -1.30
CA TRP A 213 9.62 11.72 -1.86
C TRP A 213 9.93 13.09 -1.23
N SER A 214 11.17 13.28 -0.79
CA SER A 214 11.56 14.37 0.13
C SER A 214 12.84 15.11 -0.25
N SER A 215 13.28 14.97 -1.51
CA SER A 215 14.46 15.67 -1.98
C SER A 215 14.28 17.19 -2.02
N PHE A 216 15.29 17.90 -1.52
CA PHE A 216 15.23 19.34 -1.22
C PHE A 216 16.32 20.16 -1.92
N TRP A 217 17.35 19.52 -2.48
CA TRP A 217 18.50 20.21 -3.12
C TRP A 217 18.24 20.59 -4.58
N GLN A 218 17.03 20.33 -5.08
CA GLN A 218 16.64 20.63 -6.44
C GLN A 218 16.24 22.11 -6.57
N HIS A 219 16.09 22.56 -7.82
CA HIS A 219 15.53 23.89 -8.09
C HIS A 219 14.19 24.08 -7.34
N PRO A 220 13.92 25.22 -6.68
CA PRO A 220 12.73 25.40 -5.84
C PRO A 220 11.40 25.06 -6.52
N LEU A 221 11.28 25.30 -7.83
CA LEU A 221 10.08 24.94 -8.62
C LEU A 221 9.85 23.43 -8.72
N LEU A 222 10.89 22.61 -8.60
CA LEU A 222 10.80 21.16 -8.62
C LEU A 222 10.46 20.59 -7.24
N VAL A 223 11.05 21.18 -6.18
CA VAL A 223 10.77 20.81 -4.78
C VAL A 223 9.29 20.93 -4.44
N GLN A 224 8.57 21.85 -5.08
CA GLN A 224 7.13 22.03 -4.91
C GLN A 224 6.28 20.79 -5.27
N ASN A 225 6.83 19.83 -6.01
CA ASN A 225 6.14 18.60 -6.38
C ASN A 225 6.40 17.45 -5.40
N ASN A 226 7.38 17.57 -4.49
CA ASN A 226 7.78 16.49 -3.59
C ASN A 226 6.90 16.49 -2.33
N PRO A 227 6.01 15.49 -2.11
CA PRO A 227 5.06 15.51 -1.00
C PRO A 227 5.75 15.60 0.36
N GLY A 228 6.88 14.90 0.55
CA GLY A 228 7.65 14.94 1.79
C GLY A 228 8.29 16.30 2.10
N CYS A 229 8.43 17.17 1.10
CA CYS A 229 8.93 18.54 1.30
C CYS A 229 7.80 19.53 1.61
N VAL A 230 6.67 19.40 0.91
CA VAL A 230 5.69 20.49 0.80
C VAL A 230 4.45 20.29 1.66
N LEU A 231 4.06 19.05 1.93
CA LEU A 231 2.87 18.76 2.70
C LEU A 231 3.11 19.05 4.19
N PRO A 232 2.16 19.71 4.88
CA PRO A 232 2.11 19.73 6.33
C PRO A 232 2.15 18.30 6.90
N HIS A 233 2.63 18.16 8.14
CA HIS A 233 2.89 16.84 8.74
C HIS A 233 1.64 15.95 8.76
N ASP A 234 0.50 16.46 9.19
CA ASP A 234 -0.78 15.75 9.24
C ASP A 234 -1.23 15.29 7.85
N GLN A 235 -1.03 16.12 6.83
CA GLN A 235 -1.38 15.80 5.44
C GLN A 235 -0.43 14.76 4.82
N ALA A 236 0.85 14.82 5.16
CA ALA A 236 1.84 13.82 4.76
C ALA A 236 1.52 12.45 5.41
N VAL A 237 1.17 12.44 6.70
CA VAL A 237 0.70 11.24 7.41
C VAL A 237 -0.58 10.70 6.79
N LEU A 238 -1.52 11.56 6.43
CA LEU A 238 -2.77 11.15 5.78
C LEU A 238 -2.51 10.45 4.43
N LEU A 239 -1.64 11.01 3.59
CA LEU A 239 -1.24 10.40 2.32
C LEU A 239 -0.55 9.04 2.52
N ALA A 240 0.43 8.97 3.42
CA ALA A 240 1.14 7.74 3.74
C ALA A 240 0.20 6.65 4.28
N ARG A 241 -0.74 7.00 5.18
CA ARG A 241 -1.75 6.06 5.68
C ARG A 241 -2.66 5.56 4.58
N TYR A 242 -3.05 6.42 3.64
CA TYR A 242 -3.86 6.03 2.49
C TYR A 242 -3.14 4.99 1.62
N GLU A 243 -1.86 5.20 1.31
CA GLU A 243 -1.03 4.25 0.57
C GLU A 243 -0.84 2.92 1.32
N ILE A 244 -0.56 2.97 2.62
CA ILE A 244 -0.40 1.78 3.47
C ILE A 244 -1.71 0.98 3.55
N ALA A 245 -2.84 1.64 3.78
CA ALA A 245 -4.16 1.00 3.80
C ALA A 245 -4.46 0.29 2.48
N ARG A 246 -4.02 0.87 1.36
CA ARG A 246 -4.29 0.37 0.02
C ARG A 246 -3.40 -0.80 -0.38
N TRP A 247 -2.10 -0.78 -0.07
CA TRP A 247 -1.16 -1.83 -0.52
C TRP A 247 -0.57 -2.70 0.60
N GLY A 248 -0.92 -2.46 1.86
CA GLY A 248 -0.39 -3.21 3.01
C GLY A 248 -0.74 -4.71 3.04
N ALA A 249 -1.71 -5.14 2.22
CA ALA A 249 -2.01 -6.55 1.99
C ALA A 249 -1.24 -7.18 0.81
N GLY A 250 -0.33 -6.45 0.17
CA GLY A 250 0.56 -6.96 -0.87
C GLY A 250 1.92 -7.43 -0.32
N ASP A 251 2.84 -7.74 -1.24
CA ASP A 251 4.25 -8.01 -0.93
C ASP A 251 5.04 -6.71 -1.08
N VAL A 252 4.92 -5.85 -0.07
CA VAL A 252 5.46 -4.48 -0.06
C VAL A 252 6.42 -4.26 1.10
N LEU A 253 7.40 -3.37 0.88
CA LEU A 253 8.25 -2.77 1.90
C LEU A 253 8.06 -1.27 1.82
N TRP A 254 8.06 -0.61 2.96
CA TRP A 254 7.86 0.84 3.04
C TRP A 254 9.21 1.53 3.18
N ILE A 255 9.50 2.43 2.24
CA ILE A 255 10.51 3.45 2.40
C ILE A 255 9.74 4.73 2.76
N LEU A 256 9.86 5.20 4.01
CA LEU A 256 9.07 6.34 4.47
C LEU A 256 9.34 7.57 3.60
N ASN A 257 10.63 7.92 3.44
CA ASN A 257 11.07 9.14 2.78
C ASN A 257 12.13 8.81 1.74
N GLY A 258 12.17 9.56 0.63
CA GLY A 258 13.21 9.43 -0.40
C GLY A 258 14.10 10.68 -0.47
N ASP A 259 15.42 10.49 -0.34
CA ASP A 259 16.42 11.50 -0.73
C ASP A 259 16.36 12.82 0.08
N GLY A 260 15.90 12.75 1.35
CA GLY A 260 15.68 13.91 2.23
C GLY A 260 16.91 14.43 2.98
N ASP A 261 16.74 15.51 3.75
CA ASP A 261 17.78 16.06 4.64
C ASP A 261 17.74 15.41 6.01
N TYR A 262 18.50 14.34 6.21
CA TYR A 262 18.49 13.56 7.46
C TYR A 262 19.43 14.12 8.54
N ARG A 263 19.49 15.45 8.69
CA ARG A 263 20.34 16.14 9.68
C ARG A 263 19.51 17.03 10.61
N GLY A 264 19.83 17.00 11.91
CA GLY A 264 19.21 17.86 12.91
C GLY A 264 17.69 17.64 12.99
N GLU A 265 16.93 18.72 13.23
CA GLU A 265 15.46 18.71 13.34
C GLU A 265 14.77 18.20 12.06
N LYS A 266 15.44 18.27 10.90
CA LYS A 266 14.87 17.74 9.65
C LYS A 266 14.87 16.20 9.59
N ALA A 267 15.69 15.54 10.39
CA ALA A 267 15.71 14.07 10.47
C ALA A 267 14.54 13.50 11.29
N GLU A 268 13.95 14.30 12.18
CA GLU A 268 12.81 13.88 13.01
C GLU A 268 11.47 13.90 12.26
N ARG A 269 11.43 14.60 11.13
CA ARG A 269 10.26 14.72 10.25
C ARG A 269 10.20 13.59 9.23
#